data_AF-A0A958QI61-F1
#
_entry.id   AF-A0A958QI61-F1
#
_cell.length_a   1.000
_cell.length_b   1.000
_cell.length_c   1.000
_cell.angle_alpha   90.00
_cell.angle_beta   90.00
_cell.angle_gamma   90.00
#
_symmetry.space_group_name_H-M   'P 1'
#
loop_
_entity.id
_entity.type
_entity.pdbx_description
1 polymer ?
#
loop_
_entity_poly.entity_id
_entity_poly.type
_entity_poly.pdbx_seq_one_letter_code
_entity_poly.pdbx_strand_id
1 'polypeptide(L)'
;MSYVNLPRIFLNFFRRLCAVLAVVLSVSASQALAEQLFKIDGLTFACDTCSNTEDGQCKIAKDGSTVTLPCIKLSELLLLNAVQGNYDGLNPSHTELRQLLLGNEVTSEQAKYALKLLTKTEAGRATLRYIAPHVLDRHAAHLPGLIMSSNEAGDVWDAFWKLPQTHGMQLTDGVRAAMIVKSNKLSIPQLLESIEESPPTEHDAKLEFYENFLRENGHEAAEKIADVRDIRNKCLEFETSPKVPKACNKQALVELPPEYQVYFSKLQLQLMEDYLKRTTPPGGMLLEAVAQTNYETFRSQEIARLIFNEVQAINDKLGDKNRARYLTKEIQPMLEAYARDNKELAFEVGRLYVSAAHESFNTGKLNNGFIYMRRSFVIFPEVLPERVSLLSALQKSGAFDQNPALKEQLTSVTDLSTSVQLEREDYKPMLFAAAGVLVVLFIAILLFAFISGRAAAGVDESILTEEERMELSEILGEFGFLERPDKSQLATFFRERAKELHPDTGQHPNADAFAVLTERYERVKVLIEKQL
;
A
#
# COMPACT_ATOMS: atom_id res chain seq x y z
N MET A 1 53.43 9.87 96.54
CA MET A 1 53.44 8.42 96.25
C MET A 1 52.22 7.79 96.89
N SER A 2 51.18 7.53 96.09
CA SER A 2 50.14 6.51 96.29
C SER A 2 49.06 6.71 95.22
N TYR A 3 48.84 5.63 94.48
CA TYR A 3 47.70 5.12 93.72
C TYR A 3 46.36 5.88 93.63
N VAL A 4 45.58 5.45 92.60
CA VAL A 4 44.11 5.51 92.45
C VAL A 4 43.64 6.76 91.68
N ASN A 5 42.87 6.79 90.59
CA ASN A 5 41.91 5.88 89.96
C ASN A 5 41.73 6.34 88.49
N LEU A 6 42.07 5.49 87.51
CA LEU A 6 41.60 5.66 86.13
C LEU A 6 41.08 4.32 85.58
N PRO A 7 39.92 3.82 86.06
CA PRO A 7 39.15 2.88 85.25
C PRO A 7 37.61 3.06 85.39
N ARG A 8 37.07 4.25 85.09
CA ARG A 8 35.60 4.42 85.00
C ARG A 8 35.08 5.12 83.75
N ILE A 9 35.91 5.88 83.02
CA ILE A 9 35.47 6.57 81.80
C ILE A 9 35.62 5.67 80.56
N PHE A 10 36.66 4.83 80.50
CA PHE A 10 36.86 3.89 79.39
C PHE A 10 35.87 2.70 79.39
N LEU A 11 35.40 2.25 80.56
CA LEU A 11 34.43 1.13 80.63
C LEU A 11 33.02 1.52 80.18
N ASN A 12 32.62 2.78 80.36
CA ASN A 12 31.29 3.25 79.94
C ASN A 12 31.21 3.54 78.44
N PHE A 13 32.34 3.86 77.79
CA PHE A 13 32.39 4.02 76.34
C PHE A 13 32.33 2.67 75.61
N PHE A 14 33.03 1.65 76.11
CA PHE A 14 32.97 0.29 75.55
C PHE A 14 31.60 -0.39 75.76
N ARG A 15 30.93 -0.17 76.91
CA ARG A 15 29.57 -0.70 77.14
C ARG A 15 28.52 -0.10 76.21
N ARG A 16 28.64 1.18 75.84
CA ARG A 16 27.73 1.83 74.89
C ARG A 16 28.03 1.43 73.44
N LEU A 17 29.30 1.24 73.08
CA LEU A 17 29.68 0.76 71.74
C LEU A 17 29.24 -0.69 71.51
N CYS A 18 29.35 -1.58 72.51
CA CYS A 18 28.86 -2.96 72.41
C CYS A 18 27.33 -3.05 72.43
N ALA A 19 26.61 -2.13 73.09
CA ALA A 19 25.15 -2.09 73.04
C ALA A 19 24.62 -1.58 71.69
N VAL A 20 25.32 -0.64 71.04
CA VAL A 20 24.96 -0.16 69.70
C VAL A 20 25.33 -1.19 68.63
N LEU A 21 26.46 -1.90 68.75
CA LEU A 21 26.79 -3.01 67.86
C LEU A 21 25.90 -4.25 68.07
N ALA A 22 25.40 -4.51 69.28
CA ALA A 22 24.43 -5.58 69.51
C ALA A 22 23.05 -5.27 68.91
N VAL A 23 22.58 -4.01 68.96
CA VAL A 23 21.32 -3.59 68.31
C VAL A 23 21.44 -3.54 66.78
N VAL A 24 22.63 -3.22 66.23
CA VAL A 24 22.86 -3.23 64.78
C VAL A 24 23.09 -4.65 64.25
N LEU A 25 23.62 -5.59 65.05
CA LEU A 25 23.79 -7.00 64.65
C LEU A 25 22.58 -7.89 64.98
N SER A 26 21.66 -7.48 65.87
CA SER A 26 20.42 -8.22 66.13
C SER A 26 19.23 -7.81 65.25
N VAL A 27 19.37 -6.77 64.41
CA VAL A 27 18.37 -6.45 63.36
C VAL A 27 18.61 -7.26 62.08
N SER A 28 19.67 -8.06 62.02
CA SER A 28 19.97 -8.96 60.89
C SER A 28 19.58 -10.43 61.11
N ALA A 29 18.96 -10.77 62.24
CA ALA A 29 18.55 -12.14 62.57
C ALA A 29 17.10 -12.17 63.07
N SER A 30 16.21 -11.56 62.29
CA SER A 30 14.81 -11.93 62.23
C SER A 30 14.43 -11.83 60.76
N GLN A 31 14.84 -12.85 60.00
CA GLN A 31 14.08 -13.29 58.85
C GLN A 31 12.68 -13.66 59.35
N ALA A 32 11.85 -12.63 59.57
CA ALA A 32 10.51 -12.76 59.07
C ALA A 32 10.70 -13.05 57.58
N LEU A 33 10.28 -14.24 57.17
CA LEU A 33 9.90 -14.53 55.79
C LEU A 33 8.87 -13.46 55.40
N ALA A 34 9.35 -12.27 55.05
CA ALA A 34 8.61 -11.41 54.17
C ALA A 34 8.73 -12.13 52.84
N GLU A 35 7.66 -12.87 52.49
CA GLU A 35 7.39 -13.28 51.11
C GLU A 35 7.86 -12.13 50.23
N GLN A 36 8.97 -12.32 49.51
CA GLN A 36 9.37 -11.35 48.51
C GLN A 36 8.35 -11.51 47.40
N LEU A 37 7.32 -10.66 47.48
CA LEU A 37 6.32 -10.52 46.45
C LEU A 37 7.06 -10.05 45.20
N PHE A 38 7.37 -11.00 44.33
CA PHE A 38 7.98 -10.74 43.04
C PHE A 38 6.87 -10.19 42.15
N LYS A 39 7.03 -8.92 41.75
CA LYS A 39 6.19 -8.25 40.76
C LYS A 39 6.90 -8.37 39.43
N ILE A 40 6.43 -9.27 38.57
CA ILE A 40 6.69 -9.17 37.14
C ILE A 40 5.50 -8.40 36.59
N ASP A 41 5.73 -7.16 36.20
CA ASP A 41 4.80 -6.37 35.39
C ASP A 41 3.34 -6.55 35.83
N GLY A 42 3.03 -6.16 37.07
CA GLY A 42 1.68 -6.16 37.67
C GLY A 42 1.14 -7.47 38.23
N LEU A 43 1.76 -8.62 37.95
CA LEU A 43 1.41 -9.90 38.56
C LEU A 43 2.23 -10.11 39.83
N THR A 44 1.57 -10.41 40.96
CA THR A 44 2.24 -10.55 42.26
C THR A 44 2.32 -12.01 42.67
N PHE A 45 3.54 -12.53 42.89
CA PHE A 45 3.78 -13.89 43.38
C PHE A 45 4.65 -13.88 44.62
N ALA A 46 4.37 -14.76 45.60
CA ALA A 46 5.33 -15.09 46.63
C ALA A 46 6.44 -15.94 46.00
N CYS A 47 7.63 -15.35 45.77
CA CYS A 47 8.82 -16.07 45.31
C CYS A 47 9.93 -15.89 46.34
N ASP A 48 10.53 -17.00 46.77
CA ASP A 48 11.60 -16.94 47.78
C ASP A 48 12.93 -16.41 47.23
N THR A 49 13.13 -16.38 45.90
CA THR A 49 14.31 -15.78 45.23
C THR A 49 14.05 -15.72 43.72
N CYS A 50 14.12 -14.55 43.09
CA CYS A 50 14.23 -14.47 41.63
C CYS A 50 15.19 -13.32 41.23
N SER A 51 16.11 -13.58 40.31
CA SER A 51 17.09 -12.60 39.80
C SER A 51 17.01 -12.51 38.28
N ASN A 52 17.02 -11.28 37.75
CA ASN A 52 16.83 -10.90 36.33
C ASN A 52 17.94 -11.32 35.35
N THR A 53 18.75 -12.35 35.65
CA THR A 53 19.70 -12.92 34.69
C THR A 53 19.00 -13.96 33.83
N GLU A 54 19.43 -14.13 32.57
CA GLU A 54 18.82 -15.02 31.54
C GLU A 54 18.62 -16.49 32.00
N ASP A 55 19.21 -16.91 33.13
CA ASP A 55 19.04 -18.22 33.79
C ASP A 55 18.18 -18.18 35.08
N GLY A 56 17.37 -17.13 35.28
CA GLY A 56 16.55 -16.94 36.47
C GLY A 56 15.54 -18.07 36.69
N GLN A 57 15.65 -18.75 37.84
CA GLN A 57 14.70 -19.76 38.29
C GLN A 57 13.84 -19.19 39.43
N CYS A 58 12.52 -19.15 39.25
CA CYS A 58 11.57 -18.79 40.30
C CYS A 58 11.03 -20.06 40.98
N LYS A 59 10.97 -20.04 42.31
CA LYS A 59 10.37 -21.11 43.13
C LYS A 59 8.93 -20.75 43.47
N ILE A 60 8.01 -21.62 43.10
CA ILE A 60 6.57 -21.44 43.29
C ILE A 60 6.09 -22.49 44.29
N ALA A 61 5.45 -22.04 45.36
CA ALA A 61 4.76 -22.94 46.28
C ALA A 61 3.34 -23.22 45.74
N LYS A 62 3.03 -24.48 45.44
CA LYS A 62 1.69 -24.94 45.04
C LYS A 62 1.36 -26.24 45.77
N ASP A 63 0.22 -26.26 46.46
CA ASP A 63 -0.34 -27.44 47.14
C ASP A 63 0.66 -28.16 48.07
N GLY A 64 1.46 -27.42 48.82
CA GLY A 64 2.47 -27.97 49.75
C GLY A 64 3.76 -28.47 49.08
N SER A 65 3.92 -28.27 47.78
CA SER A 65 5.14 -28.59 47.02
C SER A 65 5.78 -27.33 46.43
N THR A 66 7.12 -27.29 46.39
CA THR A 66 7.88 -26.19 45.78
C THR A 66 8.35 -26.63 44.40
N VAL A 67 7.87 -25.95 43.35
CA VAL A 67 8.28 -26.19 41.96
C VAL A 67 9.20 -25.06 41.52
N THR A 68 10.36 -25.38 40.98
CA THR A 68 11.32 -24.40 40.47
C THR A 68 11.18 -24.31 38.95
N LEU A 69 10.87 -23.13 38.42
CA LEU A 69 10.67 -22.90 36.98
C LEU A 69 11.51 -21.72 36.49
N PRO A 70 12.06 -21.79 35.26
CA PRO A 70 12.58 -20.59 34.58
C PRO A 70 11.53 -19.48 34.54
N CYS A 71 11.93 -18.22 34.73
CA CYS A 71 11.04 -17.05 34.70
C CYS A 71 10.17 -16.99 33.42
N ILE A 72 10.76 -17.38 32.29
CA ILE A 72 10.08 -17.41 30.99
C ILE A 72 8.96 -18.47 30.95
N LYS A 73 9.17 -19.64 31.57
CA LYS A 73 8.16 -20.70 31.68
C LYS A 73 7.08 -20.36 32.71
N LEU A 74 7.44 -19.60 33.75
CA LEU A 74 6.49 -19.12 34.74
C LEU A 74 5.50 -18.14 34.11
N SER A 75 5.98 -17.12 33.40
CA SER A 75 5.12 -16.17 32.69
C SER A 75 4.23 -16.83 31.64
N GLU A 76 4.74 -17.80 30.88
CA GLU A 76 3.92 -18.64 29.98
C GLU A 76 2.76 -19.34 30.69
N LEU A 77 3.06 -20.04 31.80
CA LEU A 77 2.05 -20.78 32.56
C LEU A 77 1.00 -19.86 33.18
N LEU A 78 1.39 -18.66 33.60
CA LEU A 78 0.48 -17.67 34.18
C LEU A 78 -0.47 -17.10 33.13
N LEU A 79 0.07 -16.72 31.97
CA LEU A 79 -0.75 -16.28 30.85
C LEU A 79 -1.71 -17.38 30.38
N LEU A 80 -1.24 -18.63 30.33
CA LEU A 80 -2.08 -19.80 30.03
C LEU A 80 -3.22 -19.98 31.06
N ASN A 81 -2.92 -19.92 32.36
CA ASN A 81 -3.93 -20.06 33.41
C ASN A 81 -4.94 -18.90 33.38
N ALA A 82 -4.50 -17.67 33.14
CA ALA A 82 -5.36 -16.50 32.95
C ALA A 82 -6.26 -16.65 31.71
N VAL A 83 -5.73 -17.20 30.62
CA VAL A 83 -6.52 -17.50 29.41
C VAL A 83 -7.61 -18.54 29.70
N GLN A 84 -7.28 -19.59 30.46
CA GLN A 84 -8.17 -20.69 30.81
C GLN A 84 -9.21 -20.32 31.89
N GLY A 85 -9.05 -19.19 32.58
CA GLY A 85 -9.93 -18.79 33.68
C GLY A 85 -9.75 -19.65 34.94
N ASN A 86 -8.68 -20.43 35.01
CA ASN A 86 -8.33 -21.30 36.14
C ASN A 86 -7.42 -20.58 37.16
N TYR A 87 -7.38 -19.25 37.10
CA TYR A 87 -6.50 -18.42 37.91
C TYR A 87 -7.31 -17.45 38.75
N ASP A 88 -7.26 -17.62 40.08
CA ASP A 88 -7.95 -16.77 41.06
C ASP A 88 -7.15 -15.50 41.44
N GLY A 89 -5.97 -15.30 40.84
CA GLY A 89 -5.16 -14.09 41.05
C GLY A 89 -5.56 -12.91 40.15
N LEU A 90 -4.87 -11.78 40.32
CA LEU A 90 -5.05 -10.60 39.45
C LEU A 90 -4.65 -10.95 38.01
N ASN A 91 -5.57 -10.78 37.06
CA ASN A 91 -5.26 -10.87 35.63
C ASN A 91 -4.29 -9.74 35.21
N PRO A 92 -3.39 -9.99 34.25
CA PRO A 92 -2.48 -8.94 33.76
C PRO A 92 -3.27 -7.80 33.11
N SER A 93 -2.85 -6.57 33.35
CA SER A 93 -3.45 -5.36 32.79
C SER A 93 -3.16 -5.23 31.30
N HIS A 94 -4.00 -4.49 30.56
CA HIS A 94 -3.76 -4.29 29.12
C HIS A 94 -2.42 -3.56 28.84
N THR A 95 -1.97 -2.70 29.77
CA THR A 95 -0.67 -2.03 29.68
C THR A 95 0.48 -3.02 29.78
N GLU A 96 0.39 -3.99 30.69
CA GLU A 96 1.41 -5.03 30.89
C GLU A 96 1.44 -5.97 29.68
N LEU A 97 0.27 -6.39 29.19
CA LEU A 97 0.17 -7.20 27.98
C LEU A 97 0.74 -6.47 26.76
N ARG A 98 0.53 -5.15 26.66
CA ARG A 98 1.17 -4.30 25.65
C ARG A 98 2.68 -4.27 25.79
N GLN A 99 3.20 -3.98 26.98
CA GLN A 99 4.64 -3.91 27.22
C GLN A 99 5.32 -5.23 26.90
N LEU A 100 4.69 -6.34 27.30
CA LEU A 100 5.13 -7.68 26.94
C LEU A 100 5.24 -7.81 25.43
N LEU A 101 4.17 -7.54 24.67
CA LEU A 101 4.17 -7.70 23.20
C LEU A 101 5.15 -6.78 22.47
N LEU A 102 5.50 -5.63 23.06
CA LEU A 102 6.49 -4.69 22.53
C LEU A 102 7.95 -5.09 22.87
N GLY A 103 8.14 -6.02 23.81
CA GLY A 103 9.44 -6.50 24.24
C GLY A 103 10.17 -7.35 23.18
N ASN A 104 11.48 -7.50 23.34
CA ASN A 104 12.34 -8.26 22.41
C ASN A 104 12.46 -9.75 22.75
N GLU A 105 12.13 -10.15 23.99
CA GLU A 105 12.38 -11.52 24.52
C GLU A 105 11.08 -12.34 24.67
N VAL A 106 10.06 -12.05 23.87
CA VAL A 106 8.75 -12.70 23.97
C VAL A 106 8.77 -14.04 23.24
N THR A 107 8.40 -15.12 23.94
CA THR A 107 8.21 -16.41 23.28
C THR A 107 6.92 -16.44 22.47
N SER A 108 6.87 -17.30 21.46
CA SER A 108 5.67 -17.52 20.65
C SER A 108 4.41 -17.85 21.47
N GLU A 109 4.56 -18.62 22.56
CA GLU A 109 3.43 -18.97 23.43
C GLU A 109 3.01 -17.80 24.31
N GLN A 110 3.95 -17.01 24.86
CA GLN A 110 3.63 -15.77 25.59
C GLN A 110 2.87 -14.79 24.71
N ALA A 111 3.36 -14.53 23.49
CA ALA A 111 2.72 -13.63 22.54
C ALA A 111 1.29 -14.09 22.23
N LYS A 112 1.11 -15.38 21.93
CA LYS A 112 -0.19 -16.00 21.66
C LYS A 112 -1.18 -15.82 22.81
N TYR A 113 -0.77 -16.08 24.05
CA TYR A 113 -1.67 -15.91 25.21
C TYR A 113 -1.97 -14.45 25.51
N ALA A 114 -0.98 -13.57 25.42
CA ALA A 114 -1.15 -12.13 25.63
C ALA A 114 -2.11 -11.52 24.61
N LEU A 115 -1.92 -11.83 23.33
CA LEU A 115 -2.83 -11.41 22.27
C LEU A 115 -4.26 -11.96 22.51
N LYS A 116 -4.40 -13.23 22.93
CA LYS A 116 -5.70 -13.82 23.26
C LYS A 116 -6.40 -13.08 24.40
N LEU A 117 -5.69 -12.73 25.46
CA LEU A 117 -6.24 -11.95 26.57
C LEU A 117 -6.71 -10.57 26.11
N LEU A 118 -5.91 -9.86 25.29
CA LEU A 118 -6.28 -8.55 24.78
C LEU A 118 -7.52 -8.58 23.87
N THR A 119 -7.76 -9.66 23.12
CA THR A 119 -8.97 -9.75 22.28
C THR A 119 -10.28 -9.88 23.06
N LYS A 120 -10.25 -10.27 24.35
CA LYS A 120 -11.45 -10.55 25.16
C LYS A 120 -12.21 -9.29 25.60
N THR A 121 -11.59 -8.12 25.64
CA THR A 121 -12.22 -6.90 26.19
C THR A 121 -12.11 -5.73 25.21
N GLU A 122 -13.01 -4.75 25.29
CA GLU A 122 -12.98 -3.58 24.40
C GLU A 122 -11.70 -2.75 24.56
N ALA A 123 -11.27 -2.50 25.81
CA ALA A 123 -10.04 -1.78 26.07
C ALA A 123 -8.78 -2.58 25.63
N GLY A 124 -8.83 -3.91 25.71
CA GLY A 124 -7.77 -4.77 25.17
C GLY A 124 -7.74 -4.73 23.64
N ARG A 125 -8.90 -4.76 22.98
CA ARG A 125 -9.04 -4.59 21.52
C ARG A 125 -8.55 -3.21 21.05
N ALA A 126 -8.82 -2.14 21.81
CA ALA A 126 -8.27 -0.82 21.54
C ALA A 126 -6.73 -0.81 21.65
N THR A 127 -6.19 -1.50 22.66
CA THR A 127 -4.75 -1.65 22.85
C THR A 127 -4.11 -2.40 21.67
N LEU A 128 -4.72 -3.50 21.22
CA LEU A 128 -4.26 -4.25 20.04
C LEU A 128 -4.22 -3.42 18.78
N ARG A 129 -5.26 -2.61 18.53
CA ARG A 129 -5.29 -1.69 17.38
C ARG A 129 -4.15 -0.68 17.45
N TYR A 130 -3.84 -0.18 18.64
CA TYR A 130 -2.75 0.78 18.85
C TYR A 130 -1.36 0.16 18.58
N ILE A 131 -1.12 -1.09 18.99
CA ILE A 131 0.17 -1.78 18.74
C ILE A 131 0.22 -2.62 17.46
N ALA A 132 -0.79 -2.52 16.61
CA ALA A 132 -0.99 -3.43 15.49
C ALA A 132 0.20 -3.49 14.50
N PRO A 133 0.89 -2.38 14.14
CA PRO A 133 2.09 -2.45 13.30
C PRO A 133 3.18 -3.34 13.89
N HIS A 134 3.44 -3.20 15.18
CA HIS A 134 4.45 -4.00 15.87
C HIS A 134 4.07 -5.48 15.96
N VAL A 135 2.78 -5.76 16.20
CA VAL A 135 2.27 -7.13 16.25
C VAL A 135 2.35 -7.80 14.88
N LEU A 136 2.06 -7.06 13.80
CA LEU A 136 2.22 -7.56 12.44
C LEU A 136 3.68 -7.85 12.10
N ASP A 137 4.59 -6.96 12.46
CA ASP A 137 6.02 -7.12 12.19
C ASP A 137 6.63 -8.32 12.93
N ARG A 138 6.39 -8.42 14.25
CA ARG A 138 7.08 -9.41 15.10
C ARG A 138 6.34 -10.72 15.30
N HIS A 139 5.00 -10.69 15.22
CA HIS A 139 4.15 -11.80 15.64
C HIS A 139 3.20 -12.30 14.54
N ALA A 140 3.46 -11.96 13.27
CA ALA A 140 2.64 -12.37 12.13
C ALA A 140 2.35 -13.88 12.07
N ALA A 141 3.30 -14.74 12.44
CA ALA A 141 3.14 -16.19 12.39
C ALA A 141 2.05 -16.71 13.37
N HIS A 142 1.75 -15.98 14.44
CA HIS A 142 0.82 -16.40 15.48
C HIS A 142 -0.59 -15.87 15.27
N LEU A 143 -0.72 -14.81 14.47
CA LEU A 143 -1.99 -14.14 14.20
C LEU A 143 -3.04 -15.04 13.55
N PRO A 144 -2.74 -15.94 12.57
CA PRO A 144 -3.76 -16.78 11.96
C PRO A 144 -4.51 -17.62 12.99
N GLY A 145 -3.77 -18.35 13.85
CA GLY A 145 -4.36 -19.18 14.90
C GLY A 145 -5.13 -18.36 15.94
N LEU A 146 -4.62 -17.18 16.30
CA LEU A 146 -5.30 -16.26 17.21
C LEU A 146 -6.63 -15.79 16.64
N ILE A 147 -6.63 -15.26 15.41
CA ILE A 147 -7.81 -14.76 14.70
C ILE A 147 -8.87 -15.87 14.66
N MET A 148 -8.46 -17.07 14.24
CA MET A 148 -9.35 -18.24 14.18
C MET A 148 -9.94 -18.65 15.53
N SER A 149 -9.21 -18.44 16.63
CA SER A 149 -9.68 -18.73 17.99
C SER A 149 -10.53 -17.62 18.63
N SER A 150 -10.57 -16.43 18.03
CA SER A 150 -11.33 -15.28 18.55
C SER A 150 -12.75 -15.27 18.00
N ASN A 151 -13.73 -15.03 18.87
CA ASN A 151 -15.15 -14.95 18.50
C ASN A 151 -15.68 -13.51 18.42
N GLU A 152 -14.92 -12.51 18.89
CA GLU A 152 -15.46 -11.19 19.23
C GLU A 152 -14.66 -9.98 18.69
N ALA A 153 -13.75 -10.19 17.74
CA ALA A 153 -12.75 -9.17 17.35
C ALA A 153 -12.73 -8.81 15.86
N GLY A 154 -13.85 -8.95 15.13
CA GLY A 154 -13.92 -8.61 13.71
C GLY A 154 -13.48 -7.16 13.39
N ASP A 155 -13.80 -6.21 14.28
CA ASP A 155 -13.39 -4.81 14.17
C ASP A 155 -11.89 -4.58 14.34
N VAL A 156 -11.21 -5.39 15.17
CA VAL A 156 -9.75 -5.37 15.31
C VAL A 156 -9.10 -5.90 14.04
N TRP A 157 -9.61 -7.01 13.51
CA TRP A 157 -9.07 -7.62 12.30
C TRP A 157 -9.27 -6.73 11.06
N ASP A 158 -10.39 -6.02 10.98
CA ASP A 158 -10.62 -4.97 9.98
C ASP A 158 -9.55 -3.86 10.05
N ALA A 159 -9.13 -3.47 11.25
CA ALA A 159 -8.08 -2.47 11.43
C ALA A 159 -6.72 -3.01 10.98
N PHE A 160 -6.38 -4.24 11.34
CA PHE A 160 -5.15 -4.88 10.89
C PHE A 160 -5.08 -5.05 9.36
N TRP A 161 -6.22 -5.30 8.69
CA TRP A 161 -6.29 -5.38 7.23
C TRP A 161 -5.89 -4.07 6.54
N LYS A 162 -6.15 -2.90 7.15
CA LYS A 162 -5.89 -1.58 6.56
C LYS A 162 -4.45 -1.09 6.73
N LEU A 163 -3.71 -1.59 7.72
CA LEU A 163 -2.36 -1.12 8.05
C LEU A 163 -1.31 -1.31 6.94
N PRO A 164 -1.33 -2.39 6.15
CA PRO A 164 -0.49 -2.52 4.95
C PRO A 164 -0.58 -1.32 4.02
N GLN A 165 -1.80 -0.81 3.80
CA GLN A 165 -2.07 0.28 2.87
C GLN A 165 -1.50 1.61 3.38
N THR A 166 -1.41 1.79 4.70
CA THR A 166 -0.95 3.05 5.32
C THR A 166 0.54 3.04 5.69
N HIS A 167 1.14 1.88 5.94
CA HIS A 167 2.50 1.75 6.46
C HIS A 167 3.44 0.88 5.61
N GLY A 168 2.99 0.39 4.45
CA GLY A 168 3.83 -0.43 3.56
C GLY A 168 4.20 -1.81 4.11
N MET A 169 3.47 -2.30 5.12
CA MET A 169 3.67 -3.62 5.70
C MET A 169 3.02 -4.71 4.85
N GLN A 170 3.59 -5.90 4.79
CA GLN A 170 2.98 -7.05 4.11
C GLN A 170 2.27 -7.96 5.12
N LEU A 171 1.01 -8.31 4.86
CA LEU A 171 0.33 -9.38 5.58
C LEU A 171 0.69 -10.71 4.96
N THR A 172 0.97 -11.70 5.80
CA THR A 172 1.11 -13.08 5.32
C THR A 172 -0.24 -13.61 4.82
N ASP A 173 -0.20 -14.52 3.85
CA ASP A 173 -1.43 -15.09 3.28
C ASP A 173 -2.30 -15.78 4.36
N GLY A 174 -1.68 -16.43 5.35
CA GLY A 174 -2.40 -17.04 6.47
C GLY A 174 -3.15 -16.03 7.35
N VAL A 175 -2.59 -14.83 7.55
CA VAL A 175 -3.26 -13.75 8.29
C VAL A 175 -4.45 -13.25 7.48
N ARG A 176 -4.25 -13.00 6.18
CA ARG A 176 -5.31 -12.56 5.28
C ARG A 176 -6.47 -13.56 5.26
N ALA A 177 -6.18 -14.85 5.09
CA ALA A 177 -7.18 -15.92 5.06
C ALA A 177 -7.99 -16.00 6.36
N ALA A 178 -7.31 -15.95 7.51
CA ALA A 178 -7.97 -15.98 8.81
C ALA A 178 -8.89 -14.76 9.03
N MET A 179 -8.49 -13.58 8.56
CA MET A 179 -9.31 -12.37 8.63
C MET A 179 -10.57 -12.48 7.77
N ILE A 180 -10.49 -13.06 6.55
CA ILE A 180 -11.68 -13.33 5.72
C ILE A 180 -12.67 -14.24 6.46
N VAL A 181 -12.19 -15.32 7.10
CA VAL A 181 -13.08 -16.24 7.82
C VAL A 181 -13.80 -15.57 8.98
N LYS A 182 -13.16 -14.59 9.64
CA LYS A 182 -13.66 -13.98 10.88
C LYS A 182 -14.33 -12.63 10.72
N SER A 183 -14.02 -11.89 9.65
CA SER A 183 -14.65 -10.61 9.37
C SER A 183 -15.76 -10.77 8.36
N ASN A 184 -16.96 -10.29 8.72
CA ASN A 184 -18.09 -10.20 7.80
C ASN A 184 -18.00 -9.00 6.84
N LYS A 185 -17.00 -8.12 7.01
CA LYS A 185 -16.80 -6.94 6.17
C LYS A 185 -15.76 -7.17 5.09
N LEU A 186 -14.89 -8.16 5.27
CA LEU A 186 -13.89 -8.48 4.26
C LEU A 186 -14.50 -9.36 3.18
N SER A 187 -14.18 -9.04 1.93
CA SER A 187 -14.81 -9.64 0.76
C SER A 187 -13.78 -10.30 -0.15
N ILE A 188 -14.24 -11.22 -1.00
CA ILE A 188 -13.40 -11.87 -2.02
C ILE A 188 -12.66 -10.86 -2.92
N PRO A 189 -13.28 -9.76 -3.41
CA PRO A 189 -12.55 -8.71 -4.11
C PRO A 189 -11.25 -8.25 -3.44
N GLN A 190 -11.27 -8.04 -2.12
CA GLN A 190 -10.09 -7.58 -1.38
C GLN A 190 -9.03 -8.67 -1.29
N LEU A 191 -9.44 -9.94 -1.23
CA LEU A 191 -8.53 -11.07 -1.30
C LEU A 191 -7.86 -11.15 -2.68
N LEU A 192 -8.64 -10.99 -3.75
CA LEU A 192 -8.13 -11.00 -5.13
C LEU A 192 -7.18 -9.83 -5.39
N GLU A 193 -7.52 -8.62 -4.94
CA GLU A 193 -6.62 -7.45 -4.99
C GLU A 193 -5.26 -7.76 -4.35
N SER A 194 -5.29 -8.46 -3.21
CA SER A 194 -4.08 -8.86 -2.49
C SER A 194 -3.23 -9.90 -3.24
N ILE A 195 -3.85 -10.71 -4.11
CA ILE A 195 -3.17 -11.67 -4.99
C ILE A 195 -2.58 -10.94 -6.19
N GLU A 196 -3.27 -9.92 -6.73
CA GLU A 196 -2.78 -9.09 -7.85
C GLU A 196 -1.46 -8.38 -7.55
N GLU A 197 -1.21 -8.02 -6.29
CA GLU A 197 0.06 -7.45 -5.83
C GLU A 197 1.25 -8.41 -6.02
N SER A 198 0.97 -9.70 -6.21
CA SER A 198 1.99 -10.75 -6.36
C SER A 198 2.24 -11.07 -7.85
N PRO A 199 3.42 -11.59 -8.22
CA PRO A 199 3.69 -12.03 -9.58
C PRO A 199 2.64 -13.05 -10.08
N PRO A 200 2.21 -13.00 -11.36
CA PRO A 200 1.20 -13.92 -11.92
C PRO A 200 1.53 -15.42 -11.72
N THR A 201 2.82 -15.76 -11.64
CA THR A 201 3.33 -17.11 -11.38
C THR A 201 2.97 -17.63 -9.99
N GLU A 202 2.73 -16.75 -9.02
CA GLU A 202 2.38 -17.11 -7.64
C GLU A 202 0.87 -17.19 -7.41
N HIS A 203 0.06 -16.66 -8.34
CA HIS A 203 -1.38 -16.57 -8.16
C HIS A 203 -2.05 -17.93 -7.94
N ASP A 204 -1.61 -18.99 -8.63
CA ASP A 204 -2.18 -20.33 -8.46
C ASP A 204 -1.95 -20.87 -7.05
N ALA A 205 -0.71 -20.81 -6.57
CA ALA A 205 -0.34 -21.27 -5.23
C ALA A 205 -1.08 -20.49 -4.15
N LYS A 206 -1.26 -19.18 -4.35
CA LYS A 206 -2.04 -18.33 -3.42
C LYS A 206 -3.53 -18.69 -3.45
N LEU A 207 -4.13 -18.82 -4.63
CA LEU A 207 -5.54 -19.22 -4.76
C LEU A 207 -5.79 -20.60 -4.13
N GLU A 208 -4.90 -21.57 -4.37
CA GLU A 208 -4.97 -22.89 -3.76
C GLU A 208 -4.82 -22.83 -2.23
N PHE A 209 -3.89 -22.02 -1.72
CA PHE A 209 -3.74 -21.80 -0.28
C PHE A 209 -5.04 -21.24 0.32
N TYR A 210 -5.61 -20.19 -0.28
CA TYR A 210 -6.84 -19.57 0.20
C TYR A 210 -8.03 -20.53 0.11
N GLU A 211 -8.19 -21.26 -0.99
CA GLU A 211 -9.22 -22.28 -1.17
C GLU A 211 -9.16 -23.32 -0.04
N ASN A 212 -8.00 -23.93 0.16
CA ASN A 212 -7.81 -24.97 1.17
C ASN A 212 -8.06 -24.43 2.58
N PHE A 213 -7.49 -23.26 2.91
CA PHE A 213 -7.68 -22.65 4.22
C PHE A 213 -9.17 -22.33 4.49
N LEU A 214 -9.87 -21.76 3.52
CA LEU A 214 -11.30 -21.43 3.67
C LEU A 214 -12.15 -22.71 3.79
N ARG A 215 -11.82 -23.76 3.02
CA ARG A 215 -12.52 -25.04 3.03
C ARG A 215 -12.35 -25.77 4.36
N GLU A 216 -11.12 -25.85 4.88
CA GLU A 216 -10.82 -26.46 6.18
C GLU A 216 -11.57 -25.78 7.33
N ASN A 217 -11.90 -24.50 7.17
CA ASN A 217 -12.63 -23.71 8.15
C ASN A 217 -14.14 -23.56 7.82
N GLY A 218 -14.66 -24.31 6.84
CA GLY A 218 -16.09 -24.37 6.50
C GLY A 218 -16.68 -23.06 5.96
N HIS A 219 -15.86 -22.19 5.37
CA HIS A 219 -16.29 -20.88 4.87
C HIS A 219 -16.80 -20.97 3.43
N GLU A 220 -17.96 -20.36 3.13
CA GLU A 220 -18.60 -20.43 1.81
C GLU A 220 -17.77 -19.84 0.66
N ALA A 221 -16.85 -18.93 0.98
CA ALA A 221 -15.94 -18.34 -0.01
C ALA A 221 -14.98 -19.36 -0.62
N ALA A 222 -14.79 -20.54 -0.02
CA ALA A 222 -13.91 -21.58 -0.57
C ALA A 222 -14.31 -21.98 -2.00
N GLU A 223 -15.60 -22.21 -2.24
CA GLU A 223 -16.12 -22.57 -3.58
C GLU A 223 -15.94 -21.43 -4.57
N LYS A 224 -16.16 -20.19 -4.12
CA LYS A 224 -15.94 -18.99 -4.95
C LYS A 224 -14.46 -18.83 -5.35
N ILE A 225 -13.52 -19.14 -4.47
CA ILE A 225 -12.08 -19.14 -4.80
C ILE A 225 -11.73 -20.30 -5.73
N ALA A 226 -12.34 -21.47 -5.56
CA ALA A 226 -12.19 -22.60 -6.48
C ALA A 226 -12.66 -22.23 -7.90
N ASP A 227 -13.80 -21.54 -8.03
CA ASP A 227 -14.30 -21.02 -9.31
C ASP A 227 -13.30 -20.03 -9.94
N VAL A 228 -12.75 -19.10 -9.16
CA VAL A 228 -11.73 -18.16 -9.63
C VAL A 228 -10.48 -18.90 -10.14
N ARG A 229 -10.02 -19.91 -9.41
CA ARG A 229 -8.88 -20.73 -9.80
C ARG A 229 -9.14 -21.52 -11.09
N ASP A 230 -10.32 -22.11 -11.26
CA ASP A 230 -10.70 -22.82 -12.49
C ASP A 230 -10.75 -21.90 -13.71
N ILE A 231 -11.37 -20.71 -13.57
CA ILE A 231 -11.39 -19.70 -14.63
C ILE A 231 -9.97 -19.25 -14.96
N ARG A 232 -9.13 -18.98 -13.95
CA ARG A 232 -7.72 -18.61 -14.15
C ARG A 232 -6.97 -19.66 -14.96
N ASN A 233 -7.12 -20.94 -14.63
CA ASN A 233 -6.43 -22.02 -15.34
C ASN A 233 -6.87 -22.11 -16.81
N LYS A 234 -8.13 -21.82 -17.12
CA LYS A 234 -8.62 -21.68 -18.50
C LYS A 234 -8.07 -20.42 -19.19
N CYS A 235 -7.82 -19.34 -18.44
CA CYS A 235 -7.19 -18.13 -18.96
C CYS A 235 -5.70 -18.34 -19.30
N LEU A 236 -4.98 -19.20 -18.57
CA LEU A 236 -3.56 -19.49 -18.80
C LEU A 236 -3.27 -20.19 -20.15
N GLU A 237 -4.29 -20.75 -20.82
CA GLU A 237 -4.13 -21.23 -22.21
C GLU A 237 -3.56 -20.15 -23.15
N PHE A 238 -3.72 -18.86 -22.79
CA PHE A 238 -3.14 -17.71 -23.47
C PHE A 238 -1.60 -17.78 -23.60
N GLU A 239 -0.90 -18.38 -22.64
CA GLU A 239 0.57 -18.49 -22.69
C GLU A 239 1.08 -19.30 -23.87
N THR A 240 0.23 -20.15 -24.45
CA THR A 240 0.61 -21.12 -25.50
C THR A 240 0.06 -20.78 -26.88
N SER A 241 -0.78 -19.75 -27.00
CA SER A 241 -1.49 -19.42 -28.24
C SER A 241 -1.77 -17.91 -28.36
N PRO A 242 -1.61 -17.30 -29.56
CA PRO A 242 -1.98 -15.91 -29.80
C PRO A 242 -3.50 -15.64 -29.71
N LYS A 243 -4.32 -16.70 -29.71
CA LYS A 243 -5.77 -16.56 -29.60
C LYS A 243 -6.16 -16.41 -28.14
N VAL A 244 -6.92 -15.36 -27.82
CA VAL A 244 -7.50 -15.19 -26.48
C VAL A 244 -8.39 -16.39 -26.17
N PRO A 245 -8.12 -17.15 -25.09
CA PRO A 245 -9.00 -18.23 -24.66
C PRO A 245 -10.41 -17.73 -24.47
N LYS A 246 -11.41 -18.56 -24.83
CA LYS A 246 -12.82 -18.17 -24.68
C LYS A 246 -13.15 -17.77 -23.24
N ALA A 247 -12.52 -18.39 -22.24
CA ALA A 247 -12.71 -18.08 -20.84
C ALA A 247 -12.17 -16.70 -20.41
N CYS A 248 -11.23 -16.13 -21.16
CA CYS A 248 -10.57 -14.87 -20.84
C CYS A 248 -10.84 -13.79 -21.88
N ASN A 249 -11.83 -13.92 -22.77
CA ASN A 249 -12.13 -12.87 -23.75
C ASN A 249 -13.05 -11.80 -23.16
N LYS A 250 -13.08 -10.61 -23.78
CA LYS A 250 -13.91 -9.47 -23.33
C LYS A 250 -15.36 -9.87 -23.02
N GLN A 251 -15.97 -10.74 -23.81
CA GLN A 251 -17.36 -11.16 -23.61
C GLN A 251 -17.52 -12.06 -22.37
N ALA A 252 -16.67 -13.08 -22.22
CA ALA A 252 -16.70 -13.97 -21.07
C ALA A 252 -16.41 -13.21 -19.76
N LEU A 253 -15.51 -12.23 -19.78
CA LEU A 253 -15.22 -11.40 -18.61
C LEU A 253 -16.42 -10.55 -18.18
N VAL A 254 -17.23 -10.06 -19.12
CA VAL A 254 -18.46 -9.29 -18.81
C VAL A 254 -19.54 -10.18 -18.18
N GLU A 255 -19.54 -11.47 -18.49
CA GLU A 255 -20.47 -12.46 -17.92
C GLU A 255 -20.08 -12.92 -16.50
N LEU A 256 -18.85 -12.63 -16.06
CA LEU A 256 -18.40 -12.93 -14.70
C LEU A 256 -19.08 -12.04 -13.65
N PRO A 257 -19.23 -12.51 -12.41
CA PRO A 257 -19.61 -11.66 -11.28
C PRO A 257 -18.75 -10.38 -11.21
N PRO A 258 -19.35 -9.19 -10.99
CA PRO A 258 -18.64 -7.90 -10.98
C PRO A 258 -17.38 -7.90 -10.10
N GLU A 259 -17.43 -8.60 -8.98
CA GLU A 259 -16.32 -8.79 -8.04
C GLU A 259 -15.06 -9.43 -8.66
N TYR A 260 -15.19 -10.21 -9.73
CA TYR A 260 -14.08 -10.91 -10.38
C TYR A 260 -13.60 -10.20 -11.65
N GLN A 261 -14.42 -9.31 -12.22
CA GLN A 261 -14.15 -8.70 -13.52
C GLN A 261 -12.84 -7.90 -13.52
N VAL A 262 -12.56 -7.19 -12.43
CA VAL A 262 -11.32 -6.41 -12.29
C VAL A 262 -10.09 -7.32 -12.28
N TYR A 263 -10.11 -8.37 -11.44
CA TYR A 263 -9.04 -9.35 -11.33
C TYR A 263 -8.73 -9.99 -12.68
N PHE A 264 -9.74 -10.54 -13.35
CA PHE A 264 -9.52 -11.22 -14.62
C PHE A 264 -9.19 -10.28 -15.78
N SER A 265 -9.69 -9.04 -15.78
CA SER A 265 -9.29 -8.06 -16.81
C SER A 265 -7.81 -7.67 -16.66
N LYS A 266 -7.32 -7.51 -15.43
CA LYS A 266 -5.89 -7.26 -15.17
C LYS A 266 -5.03 -8.47 -15.51
N LEU A 267 -5.46 -9.67 -15.11
CA LEU A 267 -4.76 -10.92 -15.47
C LEU A 267 -4.68 -11.09 -16.99
N GLN A 268 -5.78 -10.85 -17.71
CA GLN A 268 -5.81 -10.89 -19.18
C GLN A 268 -4.76 -9.95 -19.78
N LEU A 269 -4.66 -8.72 -19.26
CA LEU A 269 -3.68 -7.73 -19.71
C LEU A 269 -2.25 -8.18 -19.44
N GLN A 270 -1.97 -8.70 -18.23
CA GLN A 270 -0.64 -9.19 -17.86
C GLN A 270 -0.20 -10.38 -18.73
N LEU A 271 -1.08 -11.37 -18.93
CA LEU A 271 -0.82 -12.51 -19.80
C LEU A 271 -0.59 -12.06 -21.25
N MET A 272 -1.36 -11.07 -21.74
CA MET A 272 -1.16 -10.44 -23.04
C MET A 272 0.24 -9.82 -23.15
N GLU A 273 0.63 -8.98 -22.20
CA GLU A 273 1.95 -8.37 -22.20
C GLU A 273 3.07 -9.39 -22.18
N ASP A 274 2.97 -10.41 -21.34
CA ASP A 274 4.01 -11.43 -21.20
C ASP A 274 4.15 -12.28 -22.47
N TYR A 275 3.04 -12.64 -23.10
CA TYR A 275 3.05 -13.29 -24.41
C TYR A 275 3.72 -12.42 -25.47
N LEU A 276 3.37 -11.13 -25.52
CA LEU A 276 3.90 -10.17 -26.49
C LEU A 276 5.37 -9.80 -26.25
N LYS A 277 5.87 -9.92 -25.03
CA LYS A 277 7.32 -9.80 -24.75
C LYS A 277 8.09 -11.02 -25.26
N ARG A 278 7.49 -12.21 -25.19
CA ARG A 278 8.12 -13.47 -25.60
C ARG A 278 7.99 -13.76 -27.09
N THR A 279 6.99 -13.17 -27.74
CA THR A 279 6.65 -13.44 -29.14
C THR A 279 6.47 -12.14 -29.91
N THR A 280 6.77 -12.17 -31.21
CA THR A 280 6.38 -11.08 -32.12
C THR A 280 5.25 -11.63 -32.99
N PRO A 281 3.96 -11.38 -32.66
CA PRO A 281 2.86 -11.94 -33.41
C PRO A 281 2.95 -11.54 -34.89
N PRO A 282 2.71 -12.45 -35.84
CA PRO A 282 2.70 -12.09 -37.25
C PRO A 282 1.53 -11.16 -37.58
N GLY A 283 1.76 -10.29 -38.57
CA GLY A 283 1.02 -9.04 -38.77
C GLY A 283 -0.50 -9.11 -38.68
N GLY A 284 -1.09 -8.27 -37.83
CA GLY A 284 -2.53 -8.19 -37.52
C GLY A 284 -2.99 -8.97 -36.31
N MET A 285 -2.33 -10.09 -35.99
CA MET A 285 -2.75 -10.92 -34.86
C MET A 285 -2.64 -10.17 -33.53
N LEU A 286 -1.65 -9.26 -33.41
CA LEU A 286 -1.55 -8.36 -32.26
C LEU A 286 -2.83 -7.52 -32.11
N LEU A 287 -3.27 -6.87 -33.19
CA LEU A 287 -4.43 -5.98 -33.15
C LEU A 287 -5.71 -6.75 -32.82
N GLU A 288 -5.87 -7.95 -33.39
CA GLU A 288 -6.99 -8.84 -33.08
C GLU A 288 -6.98 -9.29 -31.62
N ALA A 289 -5.81 -9.69 -31.10
CA ALA A 289 -5.65 -10.12 -29.72
C ALA A 289 -5.96 -9.00 -28.74
N VAL A 290 -5.43 -7.79 -28.96
CA VAL A 290 -5.71 -6.62 -28.11
C VAL A 290 -7.17 -6.18 -28.21
N ALA A 291 -7.80 -6.26 -29.39
CA ALA A 291 -9.22 -5.93 -29.56
C ALA A 291 -10.17 -6.84 -28.74
N GLN A 292 -9.70 -8.04 -28.38
CA GLN A 292 -10.43 -8.99 -27.52
C GLN A 292 -10.20 -8.77 -26.01
N THR A 293 -9.39 -7.77 -25.64
CA THR A 293 -9.16 -7.38 -24.25
C THR A 293 -10.10 -6.29 -23.76
N ASN A 294 -10.18 -6.10 -22.44
CA ASN A 294 -10.89 -4.97 -21.85
C ASN A 294 -10.05 -3.67 -21.89
N TYR A 295 -9.65 -3.25 -23.10
CA TYR A 295 -8.82 -2.07 -23.33
C TYR A 295 -9.51 -0.74 -22.95
N GLU A 296 -10.82 -0.72 -22.71
CA GLU A 296 -11.53 0.50 -22.31
C GLU A 296 -11.26 0.84 -20.85
N THR A 297 -11.18 -0.19 -20.00
CA THR A 297 -10.90 -0.04 -18.57
C THR A 297 -9.40 -0.10 -18.28
N PHE A 298 -8.65 -0.94 -18.99
CA PHE A 298 -7.24 -1.20 -18.69
C PHE A 298 -6.38 -1.00 -19.94
N ARG A 299 -5.56 0.06 -19.95
CA ARG A 299 -4.63 0.38 -21.04
C ARG A 299 -3.21 0.36 -20.53
N SER A 300 -2.32 -0.23 -21.33
CA SER A 300 -0.89 -0.31 -21.04
C SER A 300 -0.09 0.51 -22.03
N GLN A 301 0.91 1.24 -21.53
CA GLN A 301 1.87 1.96 -22.38
C GLN A 301 2.67 1.01 -23.25
N GLU A 302 3.00 -0.18 -22.75
CA GLU A 302 3.75 -1.17 -23.51
C GLU A 302 2.92 -1.72 -24.66
N ILE A 303 1.63 -2.02 -24.42
CA ILE A 303 0.71 -2.41 -25.48
C ILE A 303 0.53 -1.28 -26.49
N ALA A 304 0.41 -0.02 -26.05
CA ALA A 304 0.31 1.13 -26.95
C ALA A 304 1.54 1.25 -27.88
N ARG A 305 2.75 1.02 -27.34
CA ARG A 305 4.00 0.98 -28.10
C ARG A 305 4.02 -0.15 -29.14
N LEU A 306 3.54 -1.33 -28.75
CA LEU A 306 3.44 -2.47 -29.67
C LEU A 306 2.42 -2.23 -30.79
N ILE A 307 1.25 -1.67 -30.45
CA ILE A 307 0.24 -1.26 -31.44
C ILE A 307 0.84 -0.24 -32.41
N PHE A 308 1.57 0.76 -31.90
CA PHE A 308 2.24 1.75 -32.74
C PHE A 308 3.17 1.09 -33.77
N ASN A 309 4.07 0.22 -33.31
CA ASN A 309 5.01 -0.47 -34.19
C ASN A 309 4.28 -1.33 -35.25
N GLU A 310 3.18 -1.97 -34.87
CA GLU A 310 2.39 -2.81 -35.77
C GLU A 310 1.64 -1.96 -36.81
N VAL A 311 1.01 -0.86 -36.40
CA VAL A 311 0.31 0.05 -37.32
C VAL A 311 1.31 0.72 -38.27
N GLN A 312 2.47 1.14 -37.77
CA GLN A 312 3.55 1.67 -38.60
C GLN A 312 4.04 0.61 -39.61
N ALA A 313 4.27 -0.63 -39.17
CA ALA A 313 4.66 -1.71 -40.05
C ALA A 313 3.59 -2.01 -41.13
N ILE A 314 2.30 -1.92 -40.78
CA ILE A 314 1.19 -2.03 -41.74
C ILE A 314 1.25 -0.89 -42.76
N ASN A 315 1.47 0.35 -42.31
CA ASN A 315 1.56 1.53 -43.18
C ASN A 315 2.80 1.50 -44.10
N ASP A 316 3.92 0.91 -43.65
CA ASP A 316 5.18 0.95 -44.38
C ASP A 316 5.40 -0.30 -45.27
N LYS A 317 4.99 -1.49 -44.81
CA LYS A 317 5.33 -2.76 -45.47
C LYS A 317 4.24 -3.29 -46.38
N LEU A 318 2.97 -3.03 -46.07
CA LEU A 318 1.88 -3.41 -46.95
C LEU A 318 1.67 -2.28 -47.93
N GLY A 319 1.76 -2.54 -49.24
CA GLY A 319 1.32 -1.56 -50.24
C GLY A 319 -0.15 -1.16 -50.02
N ASP A 320 -0.69 -0.30 -50.89
CA ASP A 320 -2.07 0.21 -50.76
C ASP A 320 -3.17 -0.89 -50.68
N LYS A 321 -2.83 -2.15 -50.98
CA LYS A 321 -3.76 -3.28 -50.96
C LYS A 321 -3.74 -3.97 -49.59
N ASN A 322 -4.92 -4.30 -49.07
CA ASN A 322 -5.18 -5.04 -47.84
C ASN A 322 -5.04 -4.25 -46.52
N ARG A 323 -5.03 -2.90 -46.55
CA ARG A 323 -4.98 -2.12 -45.30
C ARG A 323 -6.35 -2.06 -44.62
N ALA A 324 -7.43 -2.03 -45.41
CA ALA A 324 -8.79 -2.03 -44.89
C ALA A 324 -9.13 -3.28 -44.05
N ARG A 325 -8.43 -4.41 -44.25
CA ARG A 325 -8.67 -5.66 -43.48
C ARG A 325 -8.35 -5.54 -41.99
N TYR A 326 -7.48 -4.60 -41.62
CA TYR A 326 -7.11 -4.34 -40.22
C TYR A 326 -8.05 -3.38 -39.52
N LEU A 327 -8.98 -2.75 -40.25
CA LEU A 327 -9.99 -1.85 -39.70
C LEU A 327 -11.33 -2.59 -39.57
N THR A 328 -11.34 -3.69 -38.82
CA THR A 328 -12.57 -4.44 -38.51
C THR A 328 -13.41 -3.72 -37.46
N LYS A 329 -14.65 -4.16 -37.24
CA LYS A 329 -15.56 -3.58 -36.24
C LYS A 329 -14.99 -3.69 -34.82
N GLU A 330 -14.15 -4.69 -34.57
CA GLU A 330 -13.52 -4.97 -33.28
C GLU A 330 -12.22 -4.18 -33.10
N ILE A 331 -11.41 -4.03 -34.16
CA ILE A 331 -10.10 -3.35 -34.08
C ILE A 331 -10.24 -1.82 -34.08
N GLN A 332 -11.18 -1.26 -34.86
CA GLN A 332 -11.33 0.19 -34.97
C GLN A 332 -11.52 0.89 -33.62
N PRO A 333 -12.45 0.46 -32.74
CA PRO A 333 -12.68 1.14 -31.47
C PRO A 333 -11.47 1.01 -30.53
N MET A 334 -10.71 -0.09 -30.63
CA MET A 334 -9.47 -0.29 -29.90
C MET A 334 -8.39 0.69 -30.35
N LEU A 335 -8.14 0.80 -31.66
CA LEU A 335 -7.15 1.75 -32.19
C LEU A 335 -7.51 3.20 -31.85
N GLU A 336 -8.79 3.57 -31.94
CA GLU A 336 -9.28 4.89 -31.56
C GLU A 336 -9.09 5.18 -30.07
N ALA A 337 -9.34 4.19 -29.20
CA ALA A 337 -9.15 4.33 -27.76
C ALA A 337 -7.68 4.53 -27.39
N TYR A 338 -6.74 3.84 -28.05
CA TYR A 338 -5.31 4.02 -27.81
C TYR A 338 -4.77 5.31 -28.46
N ALA A 339 -5.27 5.69 -29.63
CA ALA A 339 -4.88 6.93 -30.32
C ALA A 339 -5.26 8.19 -29.53
N ARG A 340 -6.37 8.18 -28.79
CA ARG A 340 -6.83 9.34 -28.01
C ARG A 340 -5.78 9.90 -27.07
N ASP A 341 -4.96 9.02 -26.50
CA ASP A 341 -3.99 9.38 -25.46
C ASP A 341 -2.54 9.37 -25.98
N ASN A 342 -2.34 9.06 -27.26
CA ASN A 342 -1.00 9.00 -27.88
C ASN A 342 -1.04 9.64 -29.28
N LYS A 343 -0.44 10.83 -29.40
CA LYS A 343 -0.43 11.62 -30.64
C LYS A 343 0.31 10.93 -31.79
N GLU A 344 1.41 10.23 -31.51
CA GLU A 344 2.19 9.51 -32.53
C GLU A 344 1.39 8.32 -33.07
N LEU A 345 0.73 7.58 -32.18
CA LEU A 345 -0.20 6.52 -32.57
C LEU A 345 -1.41 7.09 -33.31
N ALA A 346 -1.98 8.21 -32.89
CA ALA A 346 -3.06 8.87 -33.59
C ALA A 346 -2.68 9.24 -35.03
N PHE A 347 -1.45 9.74 -35.24
CA PHE A 347 -0.91 10.02 -36.57
C PHE A 347 -0.87 8.76 -37.44
N GLU A 348 -0.27 7.66 -36.93
CA GLU A 348 -0.16 6.41 -37.69
C GLU A 348 -1.52 5.74 -37.95
N VAL A 349 -2.42 5.74 -36.97
CA VAL A 349 -3.80 5.27 -37.16
C VAL A 349 -4.52 6.16 -38.18
N GLY A 350 -4.35 7.48 -38.12
CA GLY A 350 -4.88 8.42 -39.10
C GLY A 350 -4.42 8.09 -40.53
N ARG A 351 -3.13 7.81 -40.72
CA ARG A 351 -2.56 7.36 -42.00
C ARG A 351 -3.14 6.03 -42.46
N LEU A 352 -3.33 5.08 -41.54
CA LEU A 352 -3.97 3.79 -41.85
C LEU A 352 -5.39 3.99 -42.40
N TYR A 353 -6.18 4.85 -41.77
CA TYR A 353 -7.53 5.19 -42.24
C TYR A 353 -7.54 5.88 -43.61
N VAL A 354 -6.63 6.84 -43.86
CA VAL A 354 -6.51 7.47 -45.19
C VAL A 354 -6.15 6.45 -46.26
N SER A 355 -5.28 5.51 -45.94
CA SER A 355 -4.86 4.47 -46.88
C SER A 355 -5.98 3.46 -47.16
N ALA A 356 -6.73 3.06 -46.14
CA ALA A 356 -7.93 2.23 -46.30
C ALA A 356 -9.03 2.98 -47.10
N ALA A 357 -9.12 4.30 -46.96
CA ALA A 357 -9.98 5.12 -47.80
C ALA A 357 -9.55 5.08 -49.26
N HIS A 358 -8.25 5.26 -49.55
CA HIS A 358 -7.68 5.14 -50.89
C HIS A 358 -8.03 3.80 -51.54
N GLU A 359 -7.80 2.69 -50.81
CA GLU A 359 -8.15 1.33 -51.25
C GLU A 359 -9.64 1.19 -51.56
N SER A 360 -10.50 1.72 -50.68
CA SER A 360 -11.96 1.67 -50.86
C SER A 360 -12.42 2.46 -52.08
N PHE A 361 -11.85 3.64 -52.34
CA PHE A 361 -12.15 4.42 -53.54
C PHE A 361 -11.69 3.68 -54.82
N ASN A 362 -10.47 3.14 -54.83
CA ASN A 362 -9.92 2.41 -55.98
C ASN A 362 -10.69 1.12 -56.29
N THR A 363 -11.35 0.51 -55.30
CA THR A 363 -12.20 -0.68 -55.47
C THR A 363 -13.68 -0.36 -55.68
N GLY A 364 -14.04 0.93 -55.85
CA GLY A 364 -15.42 1.36 -56.09
C GLY A 364 -16.33 1.36 -54.86
N LYS A 365 -15.80 1.09 -53.66
CA LYS A 365 -16.54 1.13 -52.37
C LYS A 365 -16.56 2.55 -51.80
N LEU A 366 -17.17 3.48 -52.53
CA LEU A 366 -17.08 4.93 -52.28
C LEU A 366 -17.55 5.33 -50.87
N ASN A 367 -18.68 4.78 -50.40
CA ASN A 367 -19.20 5.06 -49.05
C ASN A 367 -18.21 4.66 -47.95
N ASN A 368 -17.56 3.49 -48.07
CA ASN A 368 -16.55 3.07 -47.10
C ASN A 368 -15.33 4.01 -47.14
N GLY A 369 -14.94 4.46 -48.34
CA GLY A 369 -13.90 5.46 -48.51
C GLY A 369 -14.20 6.75 -47.75
N PHE A 370 -15.42 7.27 -47.86
CA PHE A 370 -15.83 8.46 -47.10
C PHE A 370 -15.90 8.23 -45.60
N ILE A 371 -16.38 7.06 -45.14
CA ILE A 371 -16.39 6.70 -43.71
C ILE A 371 -14.96 6.70 -43.14
N TYR A 372 -14.02 6.03 -43.82
CA TYR A 372 -12.63 5.98 -43.37
C TYR A 372 -11.97 7.36 -43.40
N MET A 373 -12.25 8.15 -44.44
CA MET A 373 -11.71 9.50 -44.56
C MET A 373 -12.20 10.41 -43.43
N ARG A 374 -13.50 10.40 -43.11
CA ARG A 374 -14.06 11.16 -41.97
C ARG A 374 -13.45 10.73 -40.64
N ARG A 375 -13.32 9.42 -40.40
CA ARG A 375 -12.68 8.91 -39.17
C ARG A 375 -11.22 9.35 -39.06
N SER A 376 -10.48 9.42 -40.18
CA SER A 376 -9.10 9.93 -40.14
C SER A 376 -9.00 11.35 -39.57
N PHE A 377 -9.97 12.24 -39.86
CA PHE A 377 -10.04 13.59 -39.29
C PHE A 377 -10.37 13.59 -37.80
N VAL A 378 -11.25 12.69 -37.36
CA VAL A 378 -11.63 12.58 -35.94
C VAL A 378 -10.45 12.09 -35.10
N ILE A 379 -9.69 11.12 -35.62
CA ILE A 379 -8.57 10.50 -34.91
C ILE A 379 -7.36 11.44 -34.86
N PHE A 380 -7.02 12.02 -36.01
CA PHE A 380 -5.89 12.92 -36.12
C PHE A 380 -6.29 14.12 -36.98
N PRO A 381 -6.75 15.22 -36.35
CA PRO A 381 -7.27 16.36 -37.09
C PRO A 381 -6.19 17.00 -37.94
N GLU A 382 -4.94 17.06 -37.45
CA GLU A 382 -3.83 17.73 -38.15
C GLU A 382 -3.61 17.20 -39.58
N VAL A 383 -2.92 18.02 -40.37
CA VAL A 383 -2.72 17.78 -41.81
C VAL A 383 -1.87 16.53 -42.04
N LEU A 384 -2.45 15.56 -42.74
CA LEU A 384 -1.75 14.42 -43.32
C LEU A 384 -1.52 14.65 -44.82
N PRO A 385 -0.27 14.60 -45.32
CA PRO A 385 0.02 14.76 -46.75
C PRO A 385 -0.77 13.81 -47.65
N GLU A 386 -0.94 12.56 -47.23
CA GLU A 386 -1.68 11.53 -47.94
C GLU A 386 -3.17 11.91 -48.08
N ARG A 387 -3.72 12.56 -47.04
CA ARG A 387 -5.12 13.01 -47.03
C ARG A 387 -5.36 14.10 -48.06
N VAL A 388 -4.47 15.10 -48.09
CA VAL A 388 -4.53 16.22 -49.05
C VAL A 388 -4.36 15.71 -50.48
N SER A 389 -3.39 14.81 -50.69
CA SER A 389 -3.14 14.20 -52.00
C SER A 389 -4.38 13.43 -52.51
N LEU A 390 -4.97 12.59 -51.65
CA LEU A 390 -6.14 11.80 -51.99
C LEU A 390 -7.36 12.67 -52.28
N LEU A 391 -7.66 13.68 -51.45
CA LEU A 391 -8.78 14.60 -51.71
C LEU A 391 -8.61 15.38 -53.02
N SER A 392 -7.40 15.86 -53.31
CA SER A 392 -7.10 16.54 -54.58
C SER A 392 -7.30 15.61 -55.79
N ALA A 393 -6.86 14.35 -55.67
CA ALA A 393 -7.05 13.34 -56.72
C ALA A 393 -8.54 13.03 -56.95
N LEU A 394 -9.32 12.87 -55.88
CA LEU A 394 -10.76 12.59 -55.96
C LEU A 394 -11.52 13.75 -56.62
N GLN A 395 -11.23 15.00 -56.26
CA GLN A 395 -11.81 16.19 -56.87
C GLN A 395 -11.50 16.29 -58.37
N LYS A 396 -10.27 15.92 -58.78
CA LYS A 396 -9.85 15.95 -60.19
C LYS A 396 -10.42 14.79 -61.02
N SER A 397 -10.81 13.69 -60.39
CA SER A 397 -11.22 12.47 -61.10
C SER A 397 -12.54 12.61 -61.87
N GLY A 398 -13.38 13.60 -61.54
CA GLY A 398 -14.73 13.75 -62.11
C GLY A 398 -15.71 12.61 -61.76
N ALA A 399 -15.27 11.57 -61.04
CA ALA A 399 -16.05 10.38 -60.72
C ALA A 399 -17.30 10.68 -59.87
N PHE A 400 -17.32 11.84 -59.21
CA PHE A 400 -18.37 12.25 -58.27
C PHE A 400 -19.37 13.24 -58.88
N ASP A 401 -19.11 13.79 -60.07
CA ASP A 401 -19.96 14.83 -60.67
C ASP A 401 -21.33 14.30 -61.11
N GLN A 402 -21.44 12.99 -61.37
CA GLN A 402 -22.67 12.36 -61.82
C GLN A 402 -23.58 11.91 -60.67
N ASN A 403 -23.12 11.98 -59.41
CA ASN A 403 -23.88 11.56 -58.24
C ASN A 403 -23.92 12.68 -57.18
N PRO A 404 -25.02 13.44 -57.08
CA PRO A 404 -25.14 14.58 -56.16
C PRO A 404 -24.86 14.22 -54.70
N ALA A 405 -25.29 13.03 -54.24
CA ALA A 405 -25.09 12.59 -52.86
C ALA A 405 -23.61 12.33 -52.56
N LEU A 406 -22.86 11.75 -53.52
CA LEU A 406 -21.42 11.54 -53.34
C LEU A 406 -20.63 12.83 -53.48
N LYS A 407 -21.09 13.76 -54.34
CA LYS A 407 -20.54 15.10 -54.45
C LYS A 407 -20.68 15.87 -53.13
N GLU A 408 -21.86 15.81 -52.51
CA GLU A 408 -22.10 16.40 -51.19
C GLU A 408 -21.20 15.78 -50.11
N GLN A 409 -21.00 14.47 -50.11
CA GLN A 409 -20.05 13.81 -49.20
C GLN A 409 -18.61 14.27 -49.43
N LEU A 410 -18.17 14.41 -50.68
CA LEU A 410 -16.84 14.92 -51.02
C LEU A 410 -16.65 16.37 -50.57
N THR A 411 -17.65 17.23 -50.77
CA THR A 411 -17.64 18.61 -50.27
C THR A 411 -17.54 18.63 -48.75
N SER A 412 -18.40 17.88 -48.05
CA SER A 412 -18.38 17.76 -46.58
C SER A 412 -17.01 17.35 -46.02
N VAL A 413 -16.32 16.43 -46.67
CA VAL A 413 -14.98 15.99 -46.25
C VAL A 413 -13.90 17.01 -46.62
N THR A 414 -14.06 17.73 -47.74
CA THR A 414 -13.17 18.83 -48.12
C THR A 414 -13.30 20.00 -47.14
N ASP A 415 -14.52 20.32 -46.71
CA ASP A 415 -14.79 21.39 -45.74
C ASP A 415 -14.16 21.07 -44.39
N LEU A 416 -14.26 19.82 -43.92
CA LEU A 416 -13.54 19.31 -42.74
C LEU A 416 -12.01 19.51 -42.88
N SER A 417 -11.45 19.31 -44.07
CA SER A 417 -10.03 19.58 -44.32
C SER A 417 -9.67 21.05 -44.19
N THR A 418 -10.57 21.93 -44.63
CA THR A 418 -10.35 23.37 -44.68
C THR A 418 -10.49 23.99 -43.29
N SER A 419 -11.49 23.55 -42.50
CA SER A 419 -11.68 24.02 -41.13
C SER A 419 -10.48 23.69 -40.24
N VAL A 420 -9.91 22.49 -40.37
CA VAL A 420 -8.70 22.11 -39.60
C VAL A 420 -7.48 22.92 -40.04
N GLN A 421 -7.35 23.26 -41.32
CA GLN A 421 -6.25 24.13 -41.78
C GLN A 421 -6.38 25.55 -41.24
N LEU A 422 -7.60 26.10 -41.18
CA LEU A 422 -7.87 27.46 -40.70
C LEU A 422 -7.59 27.62 -39.20
N GLU A 423 -7.99 26.65 -38.35
CA GLU A 423 -7.67 26.70 -36.91
C GLU A 423 -6.16 26.81 -36.66
N ARG A 424 -5.31 26.24 -37.51
CA ARG A 424 -3.85 26.30 -37.35
C ARG A 424 -3.25 27.64 -37.77
N GLU A 425 -3.83 28.33 -38.74
CA GLU A 425 -3.35 29.65 -39.17
C GLU A 425 -3.59 30.71 -38.08
N ASP A 426 -4.68 30.59 -37.32
CA ASP A 426 -5.01 31.51 -36.23
C ASP A 426 -4.11 31.35 -34.99
N TYR A 427 -3.54 30.17 -34.73
CA TYR A 427 -2.62 29.96 -33.58
C TYR A 427 -1.18 30.39 -33.83
N LYS A 428 -0.70 30.42 -35.08
CA LYS A 428 0.66 30.86 -35.42
C LYS A 428 0.97 32.28 -34.91
N PRO A 429 0.15 33.32 -35.20
CA PRO A 429 0.44 34.67 -34.71
C PRO A 429 0.38 34.75 -33.18
N MET A 430 -0.48 33.97 -32.51
CA MET A 430 -0.57 33.93 -31.05
C MET A 430 0.68 33.26 -30.41
N LEU A 431 1.21 32.19 -31.01
CA LEU A 431 2.47 31.56 -30.59
C LEU A 431 3.68 32.47 -30.82
N PHE A 432 3.74 33.19 -31.95
CA PHE A 432 4.80 34.19 -32.19
C PHE A 432 4.70 35.36 -31.22
N ALA A 433 3.49 35.81 -30.85
CA ALA A 433 3.29 36.82 -29.83
C ALA A 433 3.69 36.31 -28.43
N ALA A 434 3.31 35.09 -28.05
CA ALA A 434 3.68 34.49 -26.77
C ALA A 434 5.19 34.23 -26.65
N ALA A 435 5.83 33.74 -27.72
CA ALA A 435 7.28 33.60 -27.80
C ALA A 435 7.97 34.97 -27.73
N GLY A 436 7.43 35.99 -28.41
CA GLY A 436 7.90 37.36 -28.30
C GLY A 436 7.83 37.90 -26.86
N VAL A 437 6.70 37.67 -26.18
CA VAL A 437 6.52 38.03 -24.76
C VAL A 437 7.52 37.30 -23.88
N LEU A 438 7.70 35.98 -24.05
CA LEU A 438 8.67 35.19 -23.30
C LEU A 438 10.10 35.66 -23.52
N VAL A 439 10.48 36.04 -24.74
CA VAL A 439 11.80 36.60 -25.03
C VAL A 439 11.98 37.95 -24.33
N VAL A 440 10.98 38.83 -24.36
CA VAL A 440 11.02 40.10 -23.63
C VAL A 440 11.11 39.86 -22.12
N LEU A 441 10.36 38.89 -21.58
CA LEU A 441 10.37 38.53 -20.17
C LEU A 441 11.70 37.90 -19.76
N PHE A 442 12.29 37.07 -20.61
CA PHE A 442 13.61 36.47 -20.39
C PHE A 442 14.72 37.54 -20.42
N ILE A 443 14.65 38.49 -21.35
CA ILE A 443 15.56 39.65 -21.38
C ILE A 443 15.35 40.50 -20.11
N ALA A 444 14.11 40.73 -19.68
CA ALA A 444 13.81 41.45 -18.45
C ALA A 444 14.32 40.71 -17.20
N ILE A 445 14.17 39.38 -17.12
CA ILE A 445 14.69 38.53 -16.04
C ILE A 445 16.21 38.53 -16.05
N LEU A 446 16.86 38.42 -17.22
CA LEU A 446 18.32 38.49 -17.31
C LEU A 446 18.84 39.87 -16.89
N LEU A 447 18.17 40.95 -17.30
CA LEU A 447 18.48 42.30 -16.84
C LEU A 447 18.24 42.44 -15.33
N PHE A 448 17.15 41.89 -14.81
CA PHE A 448 16.82 41.92 -13.39
C PHE A 448 17.81 41.08 -12.57
N ALA A 449 18.22 39.91 -13.03
CA ALA A 449 19.22 39.04 -12.38
C ALA A 449 20.62 39.64 -12.44
N PHE A 450 20.95 40.35 -13.53
CA PHE A 450 22.19 41.11 -13.66
C PHE A 450 22.23 42.33 -12.72
N ILE A 451 21.09 43.00 -12.52
CA ILE A 451 20.93 44.11 -11.55
C ILE A 451 20.86 43.58 -10.11
N SER A 452 20.28 42.40 -9.90
CA SER A 452 20.07 41.76 -8.60
C SER A 452 21.19 40.79 -8.23
N GLY A 453 22.42 41.07 -8.67
CA GLY A 453 23.59 40.28 -8.30
C GLY A 453 23.66 40.07 -6.79
N ARG A 454 23.39 38.82 -6.39
CA ARG A 454 23.30 38.23 -5.03
C ARG A 454 21.89 38.16 -4.43
N ALA A 455 21.16 37.09 -4.74
CA ALA A 455 20.76 36.07 -3.76
C ALA A 455 19.91 34.96 -4.41
N ALA A 456 20.18 33.73 -3.98
CA ALA A 456 19.29 32.56 -4.00
C ALA A 456 18.91 31.96 -5.37
N ALA A 457 19.71 30.99 -5.82
CA ALA A 457 19.19 29.85 -6.56
C ALA A 457 18.73 28.80 -5.53
N GLY A 458 17.42 28.65 -5.42
CA GLY A 458 16.78 27.57 -4.67
C GLY A 458 16.83 26.26 -5.45
N VAL A 459 17.03 25.18 -4.71
CA VAL A 459 16.72 23.81 -5.12
C VAL A 459 15.74 23.29 -4.07
N ASP A 460 14.51 23.00 -4.51
CA ASP A 460 13.49 22.32 -3.71
C ASP A 460 13.91 20.87 -3.53
N GLU A 461 14.68 20.61 -2.47
CA GLU A 461 14.82 19.30 -1.85
C GLU A 461 14.05 19.34 -0.53
N SER A 462 13.24 18.32 -0.27
CA SER A 462 12.71 18.05 1.06
C SER A 462 13.86 18.15 2.08
N ILE A 463 13.88 19.22 2.88
CA ILE A 463 14.99 19.61 3.76
C ILE A 463 15.23 18.57 4.88
N LEU A 464 14.25 17.70 5.13
CA LEU A 464 14.40 16.61 6.10
C LEU A 464 15.22 15.46 5.52
N THR A 465 16.32 15.17 6.19
CA THR A 465 17.07 13.92 6.05
C THR A 465 16.22 12.71 6.42
N GLU A 466 16.58 11.51 5.96
CA GLU A 466 15.84 10.28 6.28
C GLU A 466 15.81 9.99 7.80
N GLU A 467 16.91 10.30 8.49
CA GLU A 467 17.01 10.21 9.95
C GLU A 467 15.99 11.13 10.64
N GLU A 468 15.85 12.36 10.16
CA GLU A 468 14.87 13.33 10.68
C GLU A 468 13.42 12.92 10.40
N ARG A 469 13.15 12.17 9.32
CA ARG A 469 11.80 11.63 9.03
C ARG A 469 11.43 10.49 9.97
N MET A 470 12.37 9.59 10.22
CA MET A 470 12.16 8.50 11.19
C MET A 470 11.95 9.06 12.60
N GLU A 471 12.77 10.04 13.01
CA GLU A 471 12.63 10.72 14.30
C GLU A 471 11.28 11.43 14.43
N LEU A 472 10.84 12.15 13.39
CA LEU A 472 9.52 12.79 13.38
C LEU A 472 8.39 11.77 13.52
N SER A 473 8.48 10.64 12.81
CA SER A 473 7.50 9.56 12.88
C SER A 473 7.45 8.92 14.27
N GLU A 474 8.61 8.72 14.91
CA GLU A 474 8.71 8.15 16.25
C GLU A 474 8.03 9.06 17.28
N ILE A 475 8.38 10.35 17.31
CA ILE A 475 7.82 11.28 18.30
C ILE A 475 6.31 11.49 18.07
N LEU A 476 5.85 11.57 16.82
CA LEU A 476 4.42 11.67 16.53
C LEU A 476 3.65 10.40 16.93
N GLY A 477 4.26 9.23 16.76
CA GLY A 477 3.71 7.95 17.23
C GLY A 477 3.59 7.88 18.76
N GLU A 478 4.57 8.41 19.49
CA GLU A 478 4.52 8.54 20.95
C GLU A 478 3.41 9.49 21.41
N PHE A 479 3.12 10.53 20.63
CA PHE A 479 2.01 11.45 20.87
C PHE A 479 0.64 10.90 20.42
N GLY A 480 0.61 9.74 19.76
CA GLY A 480 -0.62 9.08 19.34
C GLY A 480 -1.26 9.65 18.07
N PHE A 481 -0.50 10.39 17.26
CA PHE A 481 -0.98 10.89 15.98
C PHE A 481 -0.74 9.85 14.87
N LEU A 482 -1.81 9.43 14.20
CA LEU A 482 -1.76 8.50 13.06
C LEU A 482 -1.49 9.20 11.72
N GLU A 483 -1.83 10.47 11.63
CA GLU A 483 -1.57 11.36 10.50
C GLU A 483 -0.82 12.60 11.01
N ARG A 484 -0.14 13.34 10.11
CA ARG A 484 0.59 14.54 10.48
C ARG A 484 -0.37 15.57 11.10
N PRO A 485 -0.23 15.90 12.40
CA PRO A 485 -1.12 16.87 13.02
C PRO A 485 -0.82 18.28 12.52
N ASP A 486 -1.85 19.12 12.45
CA ASP A 486 -1.62 20.54 12.26
C ASP A 486 -0.99 21.16 13.53
N LYS A 487 -0.42 22.37 13.38
CA LYS A 487 0.25 23.07 14.51
C LYS A 487 -0.69 23.28 15.71
N SER A 488 -2.00 23.41 15.47
CA SER A 488 -3.00 23.62 16.52
C SER A 488 -3.28 22.34 17.31
N GLN A 489 -3.37 21.19 16.64
CA GLN A 489 -3.53 19.88 17.23
C GLN A 489 -2.34 19.51 18.11
N LEU A 490 -1.11 19.71 17.61
CA LEU A 490 0.11 19.45 18.37
C LEU A 490 0.20 20.34 19.62
N ALA A 491 -0.11 21.64 19.48
CA ALA A 491 -0.11 22.58 20.60
C ALA A 491 -1.23 22.30 21.63
N THR A 492 -2.34 21.71 21.20
CA THR A 492 -3.45 21.33 22.10
C THR A 492 -3.08 20.10 22.89
N PHE A 493 -2.57 19.05 22.23
CA PHE A 493 -2.03 17.86 22.88
C PHE A 493 -0.96 18.21 23.93
N PHE A 494 0.03 19.02 23.53
CA PHE A 494 1.08 19.44 24.46
C PHE A 494 0.50 20.18 25.67
N ARG A 495 -0.43 21.12 25.48
CA ARG A 495 -1.06 21.85 26.59
C ARG A 495 -1.85 20.95 27.54
N GLU A 496 -2.55 19.94 27.02
CA GLU A 496 -3.29 18.98 27.84
C GLU A 496 -2.33 18.11 28.65
N ARG A 497 -1.31 17.55 28.02
CA ARG A 497 -0.35 16.68 28.69
C ARG A 497 0.59 17.44 29.64
N ALA A 498 0.95 18.67 29.28
CA ALA A 498 1.71 19.59 30.13
C ALA A 498 0.97 19.92 31.42
N LYS A 499 -0.36 20.13 31.39
CA LYS A 499 -1.16 20.39 32.59
C LYS A 499 -1.12 19.22 33.58
N GLU A 500 -1.07 18.00 33.07
CA GLU A 500 -1.03 16.78 33.89
C GLU A 500 0.35 16.53 34.50
N LEU A 501 1.41 16.89 33.77
CA LEU A 501 2.79 16.60 34.15
C LEU A 501 3.53 17.79 34.80
N HIS A 502 2.93 18.99 34.84
CA HIS A 502 3.62 20.21 35.30
C HIS A 502 4.13 20.04 36.75
N PRO A 503 5.38 20.44 37.05
CA PRO A 503 5.97 20.29 38.39
C PRO A 503 5.18 21.04 39.49
N ASP A 504 4.47 22.11 39.14
CA ASP A 504 3.61 22.86 40.07
C ASP A 504 2.36 22.11 40.54
N THR A 505 2.06 20.93 39.97
CA THR A 505 0.97 20.05 40.43
C THR A 505 1.29 19.36 41.77
N GLY A 506 2.50 19.58 42.33
CA GLY A 506 2.92 19.04 43.63
C GLY A 506 3.36 17.57 43.59
N GLN A 507 3.40 16.95 42.41
CA GLN A 507 3.88 15.59 42.19
C GLN A 507 5.33 15.63 41.69
N HIS A 508 6.28 15.59 42.62
CA HIS A 508 7.72 15.59 42.36
C HIS A 508 8.25 14.53 41.35
N PRO A 509 7.68 13.32 41.16
CA PRO A 509 8.21 12.37 40.17
C PRO A 509 7.91 12.76 38.70
N ASN A 510 7.12 13.80 38.44
CA ASN A 510 6.71 14.17 37.07
C ASN A 510 7.61 15.23 36.40
N ALA A 511 8.57 15.80 37.13
CA ALA A 511 9.44 16.85 36.59
C ALA A 511 10.28 16.36 35.40
N ASP A 512 10.83 15.15 35.49
CA ASP A 512 11.60 14.54 34.41
C ASP A 512 10.70 14.21 33.20
N ALA A 513 9.48 13.73 33.45
CA ALA A 513 8.51 13.44 32.39
C ALA A 513 8.04 14.72 31.65
N PHE A 514 7.90 15.82 32.38
CA PHE A 514 7.57 17.13 31.80
C PHE A 514 8.71 17.69 30.94
N ALA A 515 9.96 17.53 31.40
CA ALA A 515 11.14 17.93 30.65
C ALA A 515 11.25 17.16 29.32
N VAL A 516 11.09 15.83 29.36
CA VAL A 516 11.09 14.97 28.16
C VAL A 516 9.96 15.33 27.20
N LEU A 517 8.75 15.58 27.71
CA LEU A 517 7.62 16.02 26.87
C LEU A 517 7.91 17.36 26.17
N THR A 518 8.52 18.31 26.89
CA THR A 518 8.85 19.64 26.36
C THR A 518 9.93 19.56 25.29
N GLU A 519 10.99 18.79 25.53
CA GLU A 519 12.06 18.56 24.56
C GLU A 519 11.53 17.95 23.26
N ARG A 520 10.71 16.89 23.38
CA ARG A 520 10.11 16.20 22.23
C ARG A 520 9.14 17.09 21.44
N TYR A 521 8.34 17.89 22.13
CA TYR A 521 7.43 18.85 21.49
C TYR A 521 8.19 19.90 20.67
N GLU A 522 9.24 20.50 21.23
CA GLU A 522 10.06 21.47 20.50
C GLU A 522 10.80 20.82 19.33
N ARG A 523 11.26 19.57 19.48
CA ARG A 523 11.89 18.82 18.38
C ARG A 523 10.92 18.59 17.21
N VAL A 524 9.70 18.13 17.48
CA VAL A 524 8.67 17.93 16.44
C VAL A 524 8.34 19.24 15.74
N LYS A 525 8.24 20.35 16.49
CA LYS A 525 7.97 21.67 15.90
C LYS A 525 9.06 22.09 14.91
N VAL A 526 10.33 21.89 15.26
CA VAL A 526 11.47 22.15 14.36
C VAL A 526 11.42 21.26 13.11
N LEU A 527 11.15 19.97 13.26
CA LEU A 527 11.08 19.02 12.15
C LEU A 527 9.91 19.33 11.21
N ILE A 528 8.74 19.67 11.74
CA ILE A 528 7.57 20.08 10.95
C ILE A 528 7.83 21.40 10.20
N GLU A 529 8.55 22.34 10.81
CA GLU A 529 8.89 23.63 10.19
C GLU A 529 9.96 23.52 9.11
N LYS A 530 10.93 22.59 9.24
CA LYS A 530 11.89 22.29 8.18
C LYS A 530 11.23 21.68 6.94
N GLN A 531 10.09 21.04 7.08
CA GLN A 531 9.38 20.36 5.98
C GLN A 531 8.44 21.29 5.19
N LEU A 532 8.26 22.54 5.63
CA LEU A 532 7.48 23.60 4.97
C LEU A 532 8.43 24.56 4.27
#